data_AF-A0A530Z016-F1
#
_entry.id   AF-A0A530Z016-F1
#
_cell.length_a   1.000
_cell.length_b   1.000
_cell.length_c   1.000
_cell.angle_alpha   90.00
_cell.angle_beta   90.00
_cell.angle_gamma   90.00
#
_symmetry.space_group_name_H-M   'P 1'
#
loop_
_entity.id
_entity.type
_entity.pdbx_description
1 polymer ?
#
loop_
_entity_poly.entity_id
_entity_poly.type
_entity_poly.pdbx_seq_one_letter_code
_entity_poly.pdbx_strand_id
1 'polypeptide(L)' 'MPEKADRVQDQLVAFLPNLRRFAIALCRSRDMADDLVQRACERALANEQRFEPGTRFDAWMFKILRNLWIDDI' A
#
# COMPACT_ATOMS: atom_id res chain seq x y z
N MET A 1 3.28 20.08 -15.50
CA MET A 1 2.65 19.90 -14.18
C MET A 1 2.33 18.42 -14.07
N PRO A 2 2.81 17.69 -13.05
CA PRO A 2 2.41 16.31 -12.87
C PRO A 2 0.89 16.26 -12.73
N GLU A 3 0.24 15.39 -13.50
CA GLU A 3 -1.22 15.22 -13.54
C GLU A 3 -1.71 14.79 -12.15
N LYS A 4 -2.96 15.04 -11.76
CA LYS A 4 -3.47 14.64 -10.43
C LYS A 4 -3.20 13.15 -10.11
N ALA A 5 -3.16 12.29 -11.12
CA ALA A 5 -2.82 10.87 -11.01
C ALA A 5 -1.37 10.58 -10.55
N ASP A 6 -0.47 11.57 -10.52
CA ASP A 6 0.91 11.39 -10.06
C ASP A 6 1.06 11.44 -8.54
N ARG A 7 0.04 11.94 -7.82
CA ARG A 7 0.09 12.02 -6.35
C ARG A 7 -0.07 10.64 -5.74
N VAL A 8 0.81 10.31 -4.81
CA VAL A 8 0.79 9.04 -4.06
C VAL A 8 -0.55 8.83 -3.36
N GLN A 9 -1.17 9.89 -2.83
CA GLN A 9 -2.48 9.83 -2.17
C GLN A 9 -3.58 9.36 -3.12
N ASP A 10 -3.64 9.92 -4.33
CA ASP A 10 -4.70 9.60 -5.30
C ASP A 10 -4.54 8.15 -5.81
N GLN A 11 -3.30 7.73 -6.07
CA GLN A 11 -2.98 6.35 -6.43
C GLN A 11 -3.29 5.37 -5.29
N LEU A 12 -3.01 5.76 -4.03
CA LEU A 12 -3.31 4.95 -2.86
C LEU A 12 -4.81 4.72 -2.72
N VAL A 13 -5.62 5.79 -2.79
CA VAL A 13 -7.09 5.69 -2.70
C VAL A 13 -7.65 4.78 -3.79
N ALA A 14 -7.18 4.93 -5.04
CA ALA A 14 -7.60 4.07 -6.14
C ALA A 14 -7.19 2.59 -5.94
N PHE A 15 -6.04 2.36 -5.28
CA PHE A 15 -5.49 1.01 -5.08
C PHE A 15 -5.97 0.30 -3.82
N LEU A 16 -6.55 1.01 -2.85
CA LEU A 16 -7.03 0.46 -1.56
C LEU A 16 -7.85 -0.84 -1.68
N PRO A 17 -8.84 -0.97 -2.61
CA PRO A 17 -9.60 -2.21 -2.74
C PRO A 17 -8.75 -3.42 -3.16
N ASN A 18 -7.74 -3.20 -4.02
CA ASN A 18 -6.81 -4.25 -4.44
C ASN A 18 -5.87 -4.66 -3.31
N LEU A 19 -5.34 -3.66 -2.59
CA LEU A 19 -4.46 -3.88 -1.46
C LEU A 19 -5.15 -4.69 -0.35
N ARG A 20 -6.40 -4.34 -0.02
CA ARG A 20 -7.23 -5.06 0.95
C ARG A 20 -7.49 -6.51 0.54
N ARG A 21 -7.85 -6.76 -0.73
CA ARG A 21 -8.03 -8.14 -1.23
C ARG A 21 -6.77 -8.98 -1.06
N PHE A 22 -5.61 -8.40 -1.34
CA PHE A 22 -4.33 -9.09 -1.18
C PHE A 22 -4.00 -9.35 0.30
N ALA A 23 -4.22 -8.37 1.18
CA ALA A 23 -4.01 -8.52 2.62
C ALA A 23 -4.89 -9.62 3.22
N ILE A 24 -6.16 -9.73 2.81
CA ILE A 24 -7.07 -10.79 3.26
C ILE A 24 -6.53 -12.18 2.86
N ALA A 25 -5.98 -12.31 1.64
CA ALA A 25 -5.39 -13.56 1.18
C ALA A 25 -4.14 -13.97 1.99
N LEU A 26 -3.37 -12.99 2.47
CA LEU A 26 -2.19 -13.21 3.31
C LEU A 26 -2.55 -13.54 4.76
N CYS A 27 -3.36 -12.70 5.40
CA CYS A 27 -3.68 -12.81 6.82
C CYS A 27 -4.70 -13.91 7.13
N ARG A 28 -5.53 -14.32 6.14
CA ARG A 28 -6.68 -15.22 6.33
C ARG A 28 -7.68 -14.73 7.42
N SER A 29 -7.60 -13.45 7.77
CA SER A 29 -8.42 -12.77 8.76
C SER A 29 -8.68 -11.36 8.24
N ARG A 30 -9.94 -10.90 8.32
CA ARG A 30 -10.34 -9.57 7.86
C ARG A 30 -9.79 -8.48 8.77
N ASP A 31 -9.87 -8.68 10.08
CA ASP A 31 -9.43 -7.70 11.07
C ASP A 31 -7.91 -7.47 10.96
N MET A 32 -7.13 -8.56 10.90
CA MET A 32 -5.68 -8.46 10.70
C MET A 32 -5.32 -7.86 9.34
N ALA A 33 -6.08 -8.15 8.29
CA ALA A 33 -5.85 -7.58 6.96
C ALA A 33 -6.09 -6.08 6.96
N ASP A 34 -7.13 -5.61 7.65
CA ASP A 34 -7.46 -4.19 7.75
C ASP A 34 -6.36 -3.42 8.51
N ASP A 35 -5.87 -3.96 9.63
CA ASP A 35 -4.75 -3.39 10.39
C ASP A 35 -3.45 -3.37 9.58
N LEU A 36 -3.19 -4.43 8.81
CA LEU A 36 -2.01 -4.50 7.93
C LEU A 36 -2.11 -3.47 6.79
N VAL A 37 -3.29 -3.32 6.17
CA VAL A 37 -3.53 -2.31 5.14
C VAL A 37 -3.35 -0.91 5.71
N GLN A 38 -3.87 -0.62 6.90
CA GLN A 38 -3.72 0.67 7.53
C GLN A 38 -2.24 1.02 7.71
N ARG A 39 -1.46 0.13 8.32
CA ARG A 39 -0.01 0.34 8.53
C ARG A 39 0.76 0.46 7.21
N ALA A 40 0.35 -0.27 6.18
CA ALA A 40 0.93 -0.13 4.84
C ALA A 40 0.66 1.26 4.24
N CYS A 41 -0.55 1.80 4.42
CA CYS A 41 -0.91 3.13 3.98
C CYS A 41 -0.13 4.21 4.75
N GLU A 42 -0.05 4.10 6.08
CA GLU A 42 0.74 5.02 6.92
C GLU A 42 2.22 5.02 6.49
N ARG A 43 2.80 3.85 6.25
CA ARG A 43 4.19 3.72 5.80
C ARG A 43 4.39 4.31 4.40
N ALA A 44 3.47 4.08 3.50
CA ALA A 44 3.51 4.62 2.14
C ALA A 44 3.47 6.16 2.17
N LEU A 45 2.54 6.75 2.91
CA LEU A 45 2.44 8.21 3.05
C LEU A 45 3.69 8.80 3.72
N ALA A 46 4.22 8.17 4.77
CA ALA A 46 5.45 8.60 5.43
C ALA A 46 6.70 8.52 4.51
N ASN A 47 6.65 7.71 3.46
CA ASN A 47 7.75 7.51 2.50
C ASN A 47 7.37 7.97 1.09
N GLU A 48 6.36 8.82 0.94
CA GLU A 48 5.86 9.22 -0.39
C GLU A 48 6.95 9.86 -1.25
N GLN A 49 7.90 10.56 -0.64
CA GLN A 49 9.03 11.19 -1.32
C GLN A 49 10.03 10.18 -1.92
N ARG A 50 9.99 8.91 -1.48
CA ARG A 50 10.82 7.83 -2.00
C ARG A 50 10.14 7.11 -3.18
N PHE A 51 8.87 7.41 -3.45
CA PHE A 51 8.20 6.88 -4.62
C PHE A 51 8.64 7.70 -5.84
N GLU A 52 9.14 7.01 -6.87
CA GLU A 52 9.53 7.64 -8.12
C GLU A 52 8.30 7.70 -9.06
N PRO A 53 7.81 8.90 -9.41
CA PRO A 53 6.66 9.04 -10.30
C PRO A 53 6.90 8.34 -11.65
N GLY A 54 5.86 7.70 -12.19
CA GLY A 54 5.97 6.90 -13.42
C GLY A 54 6.43 5.45 -13.21
N THR A 55 6.84 5.07 -12.00
CA THR A 55 7.06 3.67 -11.63
C THR A 55 5.76 2.97 -11.19
N ARG A 56 5.81 1.65 -11.10
CA ARG A 56 4.67 0.79 -10.74
C ARG A 56 4.27 0.93 -9.27
N PHE A 57 3.22 1.71 -9.02
CA PHE A 57 2.66 1.92 -7.68
C PHE A 57 2.20 0.63 -6.99
N ASP A 58 1.60 -0.28 -7.74
CA ASP A 58 1.16 -1.59 -7.25
C ASP A 58 2.33 -2.41 -6.68
N ALA A 59 3.45 -2.48 -7.42
CA ALA A 59 4.65 -3.18 -7.01
C ALA A 59 5.26 -2.56 -5.73
N TRP A 60 5.26 -1.23 -5.65
CA TRP A 60 5.74 -0.50 -4.48
C TRP A 60 4.89 -0.77 -3.23
N MET A 61 3.56 -0.71 -3.36
CA MET A 61 2.63 -1.00 -2.26
C MET A 61 2.71 -2.46 -1.80
N PHE A 62 2.80 -3.42 -2.72
CA PHE A 62 2.95 -4.82 -2.35
C PHE A 62 4.26 -5.10 -1.62
N LYS A 63 5.35 -4.40 -1.97
CA LYS A 63 6.62 -4.49 -1.24
C LYS A 63 6.47 -4.00 0.19
N ILE A 64 5.84 -2.84 0.41
CA ILE A 64 5.58 -2.29 1.75
C ILE A 64 4.74 -3.28 2.56
N LEU A 65 3.64 -3.76 1.99
CA LEU A 65 2.71 -4.65 2.70
C LEU A 65 3.36 -5.99 3.07
N ARG A 66 4.14 -6.60 2.18
CA ARG A 66 4.87 -7.84 2.50
C ARG A 66 5.91 -7.63 3.59
N ASN A 67 6.64 -6.52 3.56
CA ASN A 67 7.63 -6.23 4.60
C ASN A 67 6.95 -6.14 5.97
N LEU A 68 5.86 -5.39 6.07
CA LEU A 68 5.08 -5.29 7.31
C LEU A 68 4.54 -6.64 7.78
N TRP A 69 4.04 -7.46 6.84
CA TRP A 69 3.53 -8.79 7.18
C TRP A 69 4.62 -9.74 7.71
N ILE A 70 5.84 -9.67 7.16
CA ILE A 70 6.99 -10.44 7.66
C ILE A 70 7.42 -9.94 9.03
N ASP A 71 7.41 -8.63 9.26
CA ASP A 71 7.81 -8.02 10.54
C ASP A 71 6.82 -8.35 11.69
N ASP A 72 5.56 -8.65 11.37
CA ASP A 72 4.49 -8.96 12.33
C ASP A 72 4.36 -10.45 12.72
N ILE A 73 5.03 -11.35 12.01
CA ILE A 73 5.00 -12.81 12.24
C ILE A 73 6.24 -13.25 13.01
#